data_AF-A0A2G7FJJ0-F1
#
_entry.id   AF-A0A2G7FJJ0-F1
#
_cell.length_a   1.000
_cell.length_b   1.000
_cell.length_c   1.000
_cell.angle_alpha   90.00
_cell.angle_beta   90.00
_cell.angle_gamma   90.00
#
_symmetry.space_group_name_H-M   'P 1'
#
loop_
_entity.id
_entity.type
_entity.pdbx_description
1 polymer ?
#
loop_
_entity_poly.entity_id
_entity_poly.type
_entity_poly.pdbx_seq_one_letter_code
_entity_poly.pdbx_strand_id
1 'polypeptide(L)'
;MEENVILEDQGTVEHFEVLSGCREVSVSPPLTSAECTIHSSLGKPYSRSKCSCGECIAGFLSPRMRVFLEWHANRWWCFLRDNIEEGEAWTRLNAENLIFASPELQLELAQRRAMREGFAGISGFIAACLSCNTIPTEENVKKAIYTEEFPQICLDYISRGGTISPVASIIFKEASSENNWLDYDLFQTEYEETMMQLPECRNDSEFTLVQHRCGYSVY
;
A
#
# COMPACT_ATOMS: atom_id res chain seq x y z
N MET A 1 10.07 -51.39 -32.06
CA MET A 1 9.18 -52.24 -31.28
C MET A 1 9.92 -52.61 -30.02
N GLU A 2 9.59 -52.21 -28.81
CA GLU A 2 8.49 -51.45 -28.17
C GLU A 2 9.15 -50.86 -26.91
N GLU A 3 9.18 -49.53 -26.75
CA GLU A 3 8.36 -48.80 -25.76
C GLU A 3 7.98 -49.59 -24.50
N ASN A 4 8.51 -49.18 -23.35
CA ASN A 4 7.77 -49.21 -22.10
C ASN A 4 7.91 -47.87 -21.39
N VAL A 5 6.80 -47.16 -21.45
CA VAL A 5 6.48 -45.89 -20.80
C VAL A 5 6.25 -46.16 -19.32
N ILE A 6 6.93 -45.43 -18.44
CA ILE A 6 6.49 -45.22 -17.07
C ILE A 6 6.18 -43.73 -16.95
N LEU A 7 4.89 -43.44 -16.94
CA LEU A 7 4.32 -42.16 -16.55
C LEU A 7 4.26 -42.14 -15.03
N GLU A 8 5.02 -41.24 -14.40
CA GLU A 8 4.66 -40.71 -13.09
C GLU A 8 4.60 -39.19 -13.19
N ASP A 9 3.35 -38.76 -13.41
CA ASP A 9 2.83 -37.43 -13.18
C ASP A 9 2.71 -37.22 -11.67
N GLN A 10 3.50 -36.31 -11.08
CA GLN A 10 3.12 -35.48 -9.93
C GLN A 10 3.88 -34.15 -10.01
N GLY A 11 3.36 -33.24 -10.83
CA GLY A 11 3.71 -31.82 -10.75
C GLY A 11 3.09 -31.17 -9.52
N THR A 12 3.68 -31.38 -8.35
CA THR A 12 3.46 -30.50 -7.19
C THR A 12 4.18 -29.19 -7.46
N VAL A 13 3.42 -28.14 -7.78
CA VAL A 13 3.90 -26.76 -7.75
C VAL A 13 4.27 -26.47 -6.30
N GLU A 14 5.57 -26.56 -5.98
CA GLU A 14 6.10 -26.05 -4.72
C GLU A 14 5.82 -24.55 -4.69
N HIS A 15 4.86 -24.17 -3.85
CA HIS A 15 4.74 -22.81 -3.34
C HIS A 15 6.11 -22.43 -2.78
N PHE A 16 6.84 -21.61 -3.51
CA PHE A 16 8.16 -21.14 -3.11
C PHE A 16 7.98 -20.30 -1.84
N GLU A 17 8.30 -20.91 -0.69
CA GLU A 17 8.39 -20.25 0.61
C GLU A 17 9.53 -19.22 0.57
N VAL A 18 9.28 -18.02 0.02
CA VAL A 18 10.09 -16.83 0.30
C VAL A 18 9.56 -16.15 1.57
N LEU A 19 9.53 -16.85 2.71
CA LEU A 19 9.07 -16.26 3.98
C LEU A 19 10.15 -16.24 5.09
N SER A 20 11.43 -16.41 4.75
CA SER A 20 12.53 -16.40 5.74
C SER A 20 13.41 -15.15 5.72
N GLY A 21 13.12 -14.12 4.90
CA GLY A 21 14.01 -12.96 4.73
C GLY A 21 13.66 -11.71 5.55
N CYS A 22 12.42 -11.58 6.03
CA CYS A 22 11.92 -10.36 6.67
C CYS A 22 12.14 -10.34 8.19
N ARG A 23 13.21 -10.96 8.71
CA ARG A 23 13.63 -10.75 10.10
C ARG A 23 14.83 -9.83 10.08
N GLU A 24 14.63 -8.62 10.61
CA GLU A 24 15.66 -7.64 10.96
C GLU A 24 16.15 -6.64 9.89
N VAL A 25 15.23 -5.99 9.17
CA VAL A 25 15.51 -4.59 8.79
C VAL A 25 14.44 -3.70 9.41
N SER A 26 14.76 -3.20 10.61
CA SER A 26 14.10 -2.03 11.19
C SER A 26 14.43 -0.81 10.31
N VAL A 27 13.83 -0.72 9.13
CA VAL A 27 13.67 0.56 8.44
C VAL A 27 12.33 1.08 8.89
N SER A 28 12.35 1.85 9.97
CA SER A 28 11.18 2.62 10.37
C SER A 28 10.68 3.41 9.16
N PRO A 29 9.37 3.43 8.89
CA PRO A 29 8.81 4.34 7.89
C PRO A 29 9.23 5.78 8.21
N PRO A 30 9.26 6.68 7.21
CA PRO A 30 9.78 8.04 7.37
C PRO A 30 9.11 8.87 8.48
N LEU A 31 7.99 8.42 9.06
CA LEU A 31 7.41 9.01 10.26
C LEU A 31 7.69 8.17 11.51
N THR A 32 8.81 8.45 12.18
CA THR A 32 8.90 8.20 13.63
C THR A 32 8.53 9.49 14.36
N SER A 33 7.28 9.54 14.84
CA SER A 33 6.83 10.41 15.95
C SER A 33 6.98 11.95 15.85
N ALA A 34 7.14 12.55 14.67
CA ALA A 34 7.02 14.00 14.56
C ALA A 34 5.54 14.42 14.72
N GLU A 35 5.26 15.30 15.69
CA GLU A 35 3.92 15.81 16.02
C GLU A 35 3.20 16.34 14.78
N CYS A 36 2.31 15.51 14.23
CA CYS A 36 1.68 15.74 12.94
C CYS A 36 0.58 16.81 13.06
N THR A 37 0.98 18.07 13.00
CA THR A 37 0.04 19.21 12.96
C THR A 37 -0.27 19.54 11.51
N ILE A 38 -1.10 18.73 10.86
CA ILE A 38 -1.64 19.05 9.54
C ILE A 38 -3.15 19.26 9.66
N HIS A 39 -3.57 20.51 9.57
CA HIS A 39 -4.98 20.88 9.53
C HIS A 39 -5.67 20.26 8.31
N SER A 40 -6.73 19.52 8.58
CA SER A 40 -7.61 18.94 7.57
C SER A 40 -8.23 20.04 6.70
N SER A 41 -7.96 20.02 5.40
CA SER A 41 -8.74 20.79 4.43
C SER A 41 -10.10 20.13 4.30
N LEU A 42 -11.08 20.68 5.02
CA LEU A 42 -12.46 20.20 5.05
C LEU A 42 -13.11 20.31 3.66
N GLY A 43 -13.17 19.19 2.94
CA GLY A 43 -14.15 18.99 1.88
C GLY A 43 -15.58 18.98 2.44
N LYS A 44 -16.57 19.31 1.60
CA LYS A 44 -18.00 19.43 1.95
C LYS A 44 -18.49 18.35 2.94
N PRO A 45 -19.31 18.71 3.95
CA PRO A 45 -19.83 17.76 4.93
C PRO A 45 -20.65 16.67 4.25
N TYR A 46 -20.15 15.44 4.30
CA TYR A 46 -20.91 14.26 3.88
C TYR A 46 -22.02 14.00 4.89
N SER A 47 -23.20 13.59 4.42
CA SER A 47 -24.28 13.21 5.32
C SER A 47 -23.79 12.06 6.21
N ARG A 48 -23.88 12.25 7.53
CA ARG A 48 -23.53 11.29 8.60
C ARG A 48 -24.24 9.92 8.52
N SER A 49 -24.90 9.58 7.42
CA SER A 49 -25.80 8.43 7.27
C SER A 49 -25.11 7.10 6.92
N LYS A 50 -23.78 7.06 6.72
CA LYS A 50 -23.05 5.78 6.50
C LYS A 50 -22.08 5.38 7.62
N CYS A 51 -21.43 6.35 8.26
CA CYS A 51 -20.57 6.09 9.41
C CYS A 51 -21.42 5.66 10.62
N SER A 52 -21.16 4.48 11.19
CA SER A 52 -21.84 3.99 12.39
C SER A 52 -21.08 4.25 13.69
N CYS A 53 -19.77 4.53 13.62
CA CYS A 53 -18.92 4.72 14.81
C CYS A 53 -18.81 6.19 15.25
N GLY A 54 -19.15 7.15 14.38
CA GLY A 54 -18.95 8.58 14.65
C GLY A 54 -17.51 9.10 14.48
N GLU A 55 -16.54 8.20 14.29
CA GLU A 55 -15.10 8.51 14.30
C GLU A 55 -14.40 8.36 12.93
N CYS A 56 -15.14 8.11 11.85
CA CYS A 56 -14.53 8.02 10.53
C CYS A 56 -13.85 9.33 10.12
N ILE A 57 -12.59 9.22 9.67
CA ILE A 57 -11.85 10.33 9.08
C ILE A 57 -12.57 10.77 7.81
N ALA A 58 -12.84 12.08 7.72
CA ALA A 58 -13.66 12.71 6.67
C ALA A 58 -15.06 12.07 6.49
N GLY A 59 -15.54 11.32 7.48
CA GLY A 59 -16.83 10.64 7.46
C GLY A 59 -16.90 9.33 6.65
N PHE A 60 -15.78 8.82 6.12
CA PHE A 60 -15.79 7.59 5.31
C PHE A 60 -14.65 6.60 5.59
N LEU A 61 -13.45 7.04 6.03
CA LEU A 61 -12.37 6.12 6.38
C LEU A 61 -12.48 5.74 7.85
N SER A 62 -12.80 4.48 8.16
CA SER A 62 -12.94 4.04 9.56
C SER A 62 -11.59 3.93 10.28
N PRO A 63 -11.55 4.02 11.62
CA PRO A 63 -10.32 3.87 12.37
C PRO A 63 -9.62 2.52 12.14
N ARG A 64 -10.38 1.42 12.05
CA ARG A 64 -9.84 0.08 11.78
C ARG A 64 -9.28 -0.04 10.37
N MET A 65 -10.02 0.42 9.37
CA MET A 65 -9.53 0.41 7.97
C MET A 65 -8.29 1.28 7.82
N ARG A 66 -8.18 2.40 8.53
CA ARG A 66 -6.98 3.26 8.54
C ARG A 66 -5.75 2.48 9.00
N VAL A 67 -5.81 1.81 10.15
CA VAL A 67 -4.70 0.98 10.66
C VAL A 67 -4.34 -0.11 9.65
N PHE A 68 -5.34 -0.77 9.09
CA PHE A 68 -5.12 -1.86 8.15
C PHE A 68 -4.45 -1.39 6.85
N LEU A 69 -4.92 -0.28 6.27
CA LEU A 69 -4.29 0.35 5.11
C LEU A 69 -2.87 0.86 5.43
N GLU A 70 -2.64 1.38 6.63
CA GLU A 70 -1.32 1.84 7.08
C GLU A 70 -0.34 0.67 7.13
N TRP A 71 -0.77 -0.46 7.69
CA TRP A 71 0.03 -1.67 7.73
C TRP A 71 0.37 -2.19 6.32
N HIS A 72 -0.61 -2.25 5.41
CA HIS A 72 -0.35 -2.62 4.01
C HIS A 72 0.60 -1.65 3.31
N ALA A 73 0.48 -0.35 3.55
CA ALA A 73 1.37 0.66 2.98
C ALA A 73 2.82 0.48 3.48
N ASN A 74 3.02 0.22 4.78
CA ASN A 74 4.33 -0.10 5.34
C ASN A 74 4.91 -1.41 4.77
N ARG A 75 4.08 -2.44 4.62
CA ARG A 75 4.48 -3.71 4.02
C ARG A 75 4.94 -3.53 2.57
N TRP A 76 4.18 -2.80 1.77
CA TRP A 76 4.53 -2.53 0.36
C TRP A 76 5.76 -1.62 0.23
N TRP A 77 6.02 -0.73 1.18
CA TRP A 77 7.27 0.01 1.26
C TRP A 77 8.48 -0.93 1.37
N CYS A 78 8.40 -1.98 2.19
CA CYS A 78 9.45 -2.99 2.30
C CYS A 78 9.53 -3.86 1.03
N PHE A 79 8.42 -4.44 0.59
CA PHE A 79 8.40 -5.41 -0.52
C PHE A 79 8.85 -4.80 -1.86
N LEU A 80 8.47 -3.55 -2.16
CA LEU A 80 8.93 -2.89 -3.39
C LEU A 80 10.42 -2.58 -3.37
N ARG A 81 11.06 -2.57 -2.19
CA ARG A 81 12.50 -2.35 -2.03
C ARG A 81 13.31 -3.65 -2.11
N ASP A 82 12.67 -4.81 -2.05
CA ASP A 82 13.34 -6.08 -2.27
C ASP A 82 13.83 -6.16 -3.72
N ASN A 83 15.10 -6.53 -3.88
CA ASN A 83 15.76 -6.63 -5.18
C ASN A 83 15.63 -5.36 -6.05
N ILE A 84 15.56 -4.18 -5.44
CA ILE A 84 15.31 -2.91 -6.15
C ILE A 84 16.39 -2.55 -7.18
N GLU A 85 17.56 -3.19 -7.12
CA GLU A 85 18.62 -3.03 -8.13
C GLU A 85 18.30 -3.77 -9.44
N GLU A 86 17.44 -4.77 -9.40
CA GLU A 86 17.27 -5.79 -10.45
C GLU A 86 16.40 -5.35 -11.63
N GLY A 87 16.43 -4.06 -12.02
CA GLY A 87 15.96 -3.56 -13.31
C GLY A 87 14.65 -4.16 -13.84
N GLU A 88 14.73 -4.80 -15.00
CA GLU A 88 13.62 -5.54 -15.64
C GLU A 88 13.19 -6.79 -14.89
N ALA A 89 14.08 -7.45 -14.14
CA ALA A 89 13.70 -8.58 -13.32
C ALA A 89 12.76 -8.13 -12.18
N TRP A 90 13.03 -6.97 -11.58
CA TRP A 90 12.14 -6.35 -10.60
C TRP A 90 10.76 -6.05 -11.19
N THR A 91 10.67 -5.51 -12.42
CA THR A 91 9.36 -5.24 -13.04
C THR A 91 8.61 -6.51 -13.39
N ARG A 92 9.30 -7.59 -13.82
CA ARG A 92 8.65 -8.89 -14.03
C ARG A 92 8.12 -9.50 -12.74
N LEU A 93 8.89 -9.44 -11.66
CA LEU A 93 8.45 -9.92 -10.34
C LEU A 93 7.23 -9.16 -9.81
N ASN A 94 7.09 -7.88 -10.19
CA ASN A 94 5.97 -7.03 -9.78
C ASN A 94 4.90 -6.84 -10.86
N ALA A 95 4.88 -7.66 -11.92
CA ALA A 95 4.05 -7.41 -13.11
C ALA A 95 2.55 -7.32 -12.78
N GLU A 96 2.05 -8.17 -11.89
CA GLU A 96 0.63 -8.17 -11.46
C GLU A 96 0.24 -6.89 -10.69
N ASN A 97 1.21 -6.24 -10.04
CA ASN A 97 1.01 -5.00 -9.31
C ASN A 97 1.19 -3.77 -10.22
N LEU A 98 2.08 -3.88 -11.22
CA LEU A 98 2.34 -2.82 -12.18
C LEU A 98 1.25 -2.67 -13.24
N ILE A 99 0.21 -3.51 -13.25
CA ILE A 99 -0.97 -3.33 -14.12
C ILE A 99 -1.64 -1.96 -13.93
N PHE A 100 -1.47 -1.34 -12.76
CA PHE A 100 -2.00 0.00 -12.46
C PHE A 100 -1.12 1.14 -12.96
N ALA A 101 0.13 0.85 -13.35
CA ALA A 101 1.06 1.81 -13.92
C ALA A 101 0.90 1.87 -15.44
N SER A 102 1.06 3.06 -16.03
CA SER A 102 1.05 3.19 -17.49
C SER A 102 2.25 2.45 -18.11
N PRO A 103 2.18 2.05 -19.39
CA PRO A 103 3.31 1.40 -20.08
C PRO A 103 4.60 2.24 -20.04
N GLU A 104 4.48 3.57 -20.13
CA GLU A 104 5.61 4.50 -20.06
C GLU A 104 6.24 4.46 -18.66
N LEU A 105 5.42 4.45 -17.60
CA LEU A 105 5.92 4.34 -16.25
C LEU A 105 6.59 2.98 -15.99
N GLN A 106 6.01 1.89 -16.50
CA GLN A 106 6.63 0.56 -16.40
C GLN A 106 8.01 0.52 -17.06
N LEU A 107 8.18 1.20 -18.20
CA LEU A 107 9.47 1.33 -18.88
C LEU A 107 10.48 2.14 -18.05
N GLU A 108 10.05 3.27 -17.47
CA GLU A 108 10.87 4.08 -16.57
C GLU A 108 11.34 3.27 -15.35
N LEU A 109 10.44 2.48 -14.76
CA LEU A 109 10.73 1.60 -13.63
C LEU A 109 11.71 0.47 -14.00
N ALA A 110 11.61 -0.09 -15.20
CA ALA A 110 12.54 -1.13 -15.67
C ALA A 110 13.97 -0.57 -15.82
N GLN A 111 14.10 0.64 -16.35
CA GLN A 111 15.38 1.22 -16.72
C GLN A 111 16.11 1.92 -15.57
N ARG A 112 15.38 2.48 -14.59
CA ARG A 112 15.97 3.40 -13.61
C ARG A 112 15.68 2.96 -12.18
N ARG A 113 16.76 2.62 -11.47
CA ARG A 113 16.72 2.34 -10.02
C ARG A 113 16.02 3.46 -9.23
N ALA A 114 16.38 4.71 -9.50
CA ALA A 114 15.79 5.86 -8.79
C ALA A 114 14.26 5.97 -8.99
N MET A 115 13.74 5.55 -10.16
CA MET A 115 12.29 5.49 -10.37
C MET A 115 11.63 4.44 -9.50
N ARG A 116 12.26 3.27 -9.33
CA ARG A 116 11.78 2.22 -8.43
C ARG A 116 11.84 2.66 -6.97
N GLU A 117 12.90 3.33 -6.56
CA GLU A 117 13.04 3.86 -5.20
C GLU A 117 11.99 4.93 -4.90
N GLY A 118 11.73 5.83 -5.85
CA GLY A 118 10.64 6.80 -5.72
C GLY A 118 9.26 6.15 -5.72
N PHE A 119 9.02 5.13 -6.56
CA PHE A 119 7.76 4.37 -6.59
C PHE A 119 7.49 3.66 -5.27
N ALA A 120 8.48 2.94 -4.73
CA ALA A 120 8.39 2.37 -3.39
C ALA A 120 8.15 3.47 -2.35
N GLY A 121 8.86 4.61 -2.48
CA GLY A 121 8.78 5.77 -1.60
C GLY A 121 7.37 6.25 -1.32
N ILE A 122 6.54 6.27 -2.36
CA ILE A 122 5.13 6.66 -2.25
C ILE A 122 4.38 5.82 -1.21
N SER A 123 4.66 4.52 -1.08
CA SER A 123 4.02 3.66 -0.07
C SER A 123 4.28 4.17 1.35
N GLY A 124 5.52 4.58 1.64
CA GLY A 124 5.89 5.17 2.93
C GLY A 124 5.14 6.49 3.21
N PHE A 125 4.94 7.33 2.18
CA PHE A 125 4.18 8.57 2.32
C PHE A 125 2.66 8.35 2.45
N ILE A 126 2.12 7.27 1.88
CA ILE A 126 0.74 6.85 2.10
C ILE A 126 0.57 6.40 3.57
N ALA A 127 1.48 5.55 4.06
CA ALA A 127 1.50 5.14 5.47
C ALA A 127 1.58 6.35 6.41
N ALA A 128 2.43 7.32 6.06
CA ALA A 128 2.58 8.56 6.79
C ALA A 128 1.28 9.39 6.87
N CYS A 129 0.54 9.52 5.76
CA CYS A 129 -0.76 10.18 5.80
C CYS A 129 -1.72 9.45 6.75
N LEU A 130 -1.77 8.12 6.68
CA LEU A 130 -2.68 7.29 7.47
C LEU A 130 -2.36 7.32 8.97
N SER A 131 -1.07 7.30 9.35
CA SER A 131 -0.65 7.42 10.75
C SER A 131 -0.99 8.80 11.33
N CYS A 132 -0.97 9.84 10.50
CA CYS A 132 -1.38 11.21 10.84
C CYS A 132 -2.90 11.47 10.70
N ASN A 133 -3.73 10.43 10.59
CA ASN A 133 -5.19 10.55 10.39
C ASN A 133 -5.59 11.45 9.20
N THR A 134 -4.75 11.49 8.17
CA THR A 134 -4.97 12.26 6.94
C THR A 134 -5.39 11.31 5.83
N ILE A 135 -6.44 11.67 5.08
CA ILE A 135 -6.88 10.88 3.92
C ILE A 135 -5.73 10.86 2.89
N PRO A 136 -5.26 9.68 2.43
CA PRO A 136 -4.15 9.60 1.48
C PRO A 136 -4.64 9.91 0.06
N THR A 137 -5.15 11.12 -0.18
CA THR A 137 -5.41 11.64 -1.53
C THR A 137 -4.10 11.95 -2.24
N GLU A 138 -4.13 12.06 -3.56
CA GLU A 138 -2.94 12.45 -4.32
C GLU A 138 -2.39 13.80 -3.86
N GLU A 139 -3.26 14.76 -3.53
CA GLU A 139 -2.88 16.07 -2.99
C GLU A 139 -2.21 15.96 -1.62
N ASN A 140 -2.79 15.19 -0.69
CA ASN A 140 -2.26 15.06 0.66
C ASN A 140 -0.94 14.29 0.68
N VAL A 141 -0.80 13.24 -0.14
CA VAL A 141 0.45 12.50 -0.28
C VAL A 141 1.54 13.39 -0.90
N LYS A 142 1.22 14.15 -1.95
CA LYS A 142 2.16 15.15 -2.50
C LYS A 142 2.56 16.18 -1.46
N LYS A 143 1.60 16.72 -0.70
CA LYS A 143 1.88 17.67 0.37
C LYS A 143 2.83 17.10 1.41
N ALA A 144 2.61 15.85 1.85
CA ALA A 144 3.52 15.15 2.75
C ALA A 144 4.92 15.03 2.15
N ILE A 145 5.04 14.63 0.87
CA ILE A 145 6.32 14.58 0.16
C ILE A 145 7.03 15.94 0.18
N TYR A 146 6.34 17.05 -0.07
CA TYR A 146 6.97 18.37 -0.09
C TYR A 146 7.40 18.90 1.28
N THR A 147 6.89 18.33 2.39
CA THR A 147 7.18 18.82 3.75
C THR A 147 8.25 18.03 4.48
N GLU A 148 8.60 16.82 4.03
CA GLU A 148 9.60 15.97 4.70
C GLU A 148 11.05 16.33 4.33
N GLU A 149 12.00 15.85 5.13
CA GLU A 149 13.43 16.16 5.01
C GLU A 149 14.15 15.33 3.91
N PHE A 150 13.60 14.16 3.52
CA PHE A 150 14.20 13.26 2.53
C PHE A 150 13.36 12.94 1.25
N PRO A 151 12.65 13.90 0.61
CA PRO A 151 11.70 13.59 -0.45
C PRO A 151 12.28 13.59 -1.87
N GLN A 152 13.58 13.91 -2.06
CA GLN A 152 14.13 14.19 -3.39
C GLN A 152 13.89 13.06 -4.40
N ILE A 153 14.02 11.79 -3.98
CA ILE A 153 13.80 10.66 -4.88
C ILE A 153 12.33 10.48 -5.29
N CYS A 154 11.40 10.80 -4.39
CA CYS A 154 9.97 10.80 -4.68
C CYS A 154 9.59 12.00 -5.57
N LEU A 155 10.21 13.16 -5.35
CA LEU A 155 10.04 14.34 -6.20
C LEU A 155 10.58 14.09 -7.61
N ASP A 156 11.73 13.44 -7.73
CA ASP A 156 12.31 13.04 -9.02
C ASP A 156 11.39 12.05 -9.75
N TYR A 157 10.85 11.06 -9.04
CA TYR A 157 9.84 10.15 -9.57
C TYR A 157 8.61 10.89 -10.12
N ILE A 158 8.04 11.81 -9.34
CA ILE A 158 6.87 12.61 -9.78
C ILE A 158 7.23 13.48 -10.99
N SER A 159 8.39 14.12 -10.97
CA SER A 159 8.85 15.00 -12.06
C SER A 159 9.03 14.27 -13.40
N ARG A 160 9.22 12.94 -13.35
CA ARG A 160 9.40 12.06 -14.51
C ARG A 160 8.12 11.37 -14.95
N GLY A 161 6.96 11.84 -14.47
CA GLY A 161 5.65 11.30 -14.84
C GLY A 161 5.17 10.16 -13.93
N GLY A 162 5.89 9.87 -12.85
CA GLY A 162 5.40 9.03 -11.78
C GLY A 162 4.17 9.63 -11.10
N THR A 163 3.22 8.78 -10.69
CA THR A 163 1.99 9.20 -10.00
C THR A 163 1.79 8.39 -8.72
N ILE A 164 0.92 8.87 -7.83
CA ILE A 164 0.62 8.18 -6.58
C ILE A 164 -0.38 7.04 -6.80
N SER A 165 -1.27 7.19 -7.79
CA SER A 165 -2.39 6.27 -8.02
C SER A 165 -1.98 4.80 -8.18
N PRO A 166 -0.95 4.41 -8.95
CA PRO A 166 -0.59 2.99 -9.09
C PRO A 166 -0.23 2.35 -7.74
N VAL A 167 0.52 3.08 -6.91
CA VAL A 167 0.96 2.61 -5.59
C VAL A 167 -0.23 2.49 -4.64
N ALA A 168 -1.10 3.51 -4.63
CA ALA A 168 -2.34 3.45 -3.85
C ALA A 168 -3.25 2.29 -4.29
N SER A 169 -3.38 2.03 -5.60
CA SER A 169 -4.19 0.93 -6.13
C SER A 169 -3.67 -0.44 -5.68
N ILE A 170 -2.36 -0.64 -5.61
CA ILE A 170 -1.76 -1.86 -5.05
C ILE A 170 -2.19 -2.04 -3.59
N ILE A 171 -2.03 -1.00 -2.77
CA ILE A 171 -2.37 -1.04 -1.34
C ILE A 171 -3.87 -1.34 -1.13
N PHE A 172 -4.75 -0.63 -1.84
CA PHE A 172 -6.19 -0.84 -1.72
C PHE A 172 -6.64 -2.21 -2.24
N LYS A 173 -6.06 -2.70 -3.34
CA LYS A 173 -6.35 -4.03 -3.88
C LYS A 173 -6.03 -5.12 -2.85
N GLU A 174 -4.82 -5.09 -2.31
CA GLU A 174 -4.36 -6.13 -1.38
C GLU A 174 -5.13 -6.08 -0.05
N ALA A 175 -5.34 -4.88 0.50
CA ALA A 175 -6.15 -4.73 1.71
C ALA A 175 -7.61 -5.18 1.48
N SER A 176 -8.17 -4.92 0.30
CA SER A 176 -9.52 -5.37 -0.02
C SER A 176 -9.61 -6.88 -0.22
N SER A 177 -8.56 -7.55 -0.74
CA SER A 177 -8.55 -9.01 -0.86
C SER A 177 -8.37 -9.70 0.50
N GLU A 178 -7.74 -9.01 1.45
CA GLU A 178 -7.52 -9.48 2.82
C GLU A 178 -8.52 -8.84 3.81
N ASN A 179 -9.73 -8.48 3.36
CA ASN A 179 -10.70 -7.67 4.12
C ASN A 179 -11.19 -8.30 5.44
N ASN A 180 -10.86 -9.56 5.70
CA ASN A 180 -11.00 -10.17 7.01
C ASN A 180 -9.63 -10.21 7.71
N TRP A 181 -9.28 -9.12 8.38
CA TRP A 181 -8.02 -9.05 9.14
C TRP A 181 -7.93 -10.12 10.25
N LEU A 182 -9.06 -10.69 10.70
CA LEU A 182 -9.13 -11.82 11.63
C LEU A 182 -8.68 -13.16 11.02
N ASP A 183 -8.46 -13.22 9.71
CA ASP A 183 -7.88 -14.39 9.05
C ASP A 183 -6.40 -14.15 8.67
N TYR A 184 -5.86 -12.97 9.01
CA TYR A 184 -4.51 -12.58 8.62
C TYR A 184 -3.52 -12.66 9.77
N ASP A 185 -2.92 -13.85 9.95
CA ASP A 185 -2.05 -14.20 11.07
C ASP A 185 -0.94 -13.17 11.36
N LEU A 186 -0.28 -12.67 10.29
CA LEU A 186 0.83 -11.74 10.45
C LEU A 186 0.36 -10.38 10.98
N PHE A 187 -0.81 -9.91 10.54
CA PHE A 187 -1.38 -8.64 11.02
C PHE A 187 -1.90 -8.78 12.44
N GLN A 188 -2.59 -9.87 12.76
CA GLN A 188 -3.11 -10.13 14.11
C GLN A 188 -2.01 -10.14 15.16
N THR A 189 -0.91 -10.84 14.86
CA THR A 189 0.24 -10.95 15.78
C THR A 189 0.73 -9.58 16.25
N GLU A 190 0.63 -8.55 15.41
CA GLU A 190 1.12 -7.20 15.70
C GLU A 190 0.02 -6.22 16.13
N TYR A 191 -1.21 -6.35 15.63
CA TYR A 191 -2.25 -5.31 15.73
C TYR A 191 -3.56 -5.75 16.38
N GLU A 192 -3.72 -7.01 16.82
CA GLU A 192 -4.97 -7.50 17.42
C GLU A 192 -5.47 -6.60 18.57
N GLU A 193 -4.61 -6.31 19.55
CA GLU A 193 -4.97 -5.46 20.70
C GLU A 193 -5.37 -4.04 20.25
N THR A 194 -4.64 -3.47 19.28
CA THR A 194 -4.95 -2.15 18.71
C THR A 194 -6.32 -2.16 18.04
N MET A 195 -6.63 -3.18 17.25
CA MET A 195 -7.89 -3.29 16.50
C MET A 195 -9.09 -3.50 17.43
N MET A 196 -8.91 -4.26 18.52
CA MET A 196 -9.95 -4.46 19.54
C MET A 196 -10.31 -3.17 20.30
N GLN A 197 -9.38 -2.23 20.43
CA GLN A 197 -9.63 -0.94 21.08
C GLN A 197 -10.35 0.06 20.16
N LEU A 198 -10.34 -0.17 18.84
CA LEU A 198 -10.98 0.72 17.87
C LEU A 198 -12.45 0.35 17.67
N PRO A 199 -13.33 1.36 17.48
CA PRO A 199 -14.75 1.11 17.31
C PRO A 199 -15.04 0.41 15.99
N GLU A 200 -15.96 -0.56 16.02
CA GLU A 200 -16.45 -1.20 14.81
C GLU A 200 -17.22 -0.19 13.97
N CYS A 201 -17.02 -0.24 12.66
CA CYS A 201 -17.74 0.62 11.73
C CYS A 201 -18.31 -0.18 10.57
N ARG A 202 -19.50 0.23 10.11
CA ARG A 202 -20.04 -0.20 8.82
C ARG A 202 -19.04 0.04 7.67
N ASN A 203 -18.19 1.05 7.78
CA ASN A 203 -17.20 1.38 6.77
C ASN A 203 -15.94 0.49 6.82
N ASP A 204 -15.79 -0.44 7.79
CA ASP A 204 -14.57 -1.27 7.94
C ASP A 204 -14.27 -2.16 6.73
N SER A 205 -15.26 -2.43 5.88
CA SER A 205 -15.12 -3.24 4.67
C SER A 205 -15.38 -2.47 3.36
N GLU A 206 -15.66 -1.17 3.42
CA GLU A 206 -16.05 -0.34 2.27
C GLU A 206 -14.82 0.18 1.47
N PHE A 207 -13.83 -0.69 1.17
CA PHE A 207 -12.55 -0.30 0.56
C PHE A 207 -12.73 0.44 -0.77
N THR A 208 -13.63 -0.04 -1.63
CA THR A 208 -13.95 0.60 -2.92
C THR A 208 -14.47 2.03 -2.74
N LEU A 209 -15.30 2.28 -1.72
CA LEU A 209 -15.78 3.62 -1.42
C LEU A 209 -14.61 4.51 -0.98
N VAL A 210 -13.76 4.03 -0.08
CA VAL A 210 -12.61 4.78 0.41
C VAL A 210 -11.63 5.09 -0.73
N GLN A 211 -11.26 4.10 -1.55
CA GLN A 211 -10.38 4.27 -2.70
C GLN A 211 -10.90 5.34 -3.67
N HIS A 212 -12.19 5.26 -4.03
CA HIS A 212 -12.83 6.24 -4.88
C HIS A 212 -12.83 7.65 -4.26
N ARG A 213 -13.04 7.76 -2.94
CA ARG A 213 -13.02 9.03 -2.21
C ARG A 213 -11.63 9.62 -2.04
N CYS A 214 -10.59 8.79 -2.08
CA CYS A 214 -9.20 9.25 -2.16
C CYS A 214 -8.84 9.78 -3.56
N GLY A 215 -9.71 9.58 -4.56
CA GLY A 215 -9.50 10.03 -5.94
C GLY A 215 -8.82 9.01 -6.85
N TYR A 216 -8.72 7.75 -6.42
CA TYR A 216 -8.10 6.68 -7.20
C TYR A 216 -9.14 5.90 -8.01
N SER A 217 -8.69 5.38 -9.16
CA SER A 217 -9.50 4.48 -9.97
C SER A 217 -9.78 3.20 -9.20
N VAL A 218 -11.03 2.75 -9.25
CA VAL A 218 -11.44 1.44 -8.77
C VAL A 218 -11.19 0.44 -9.91
N TYR A 219 -10.67 -0.73 -9.56
CA TYR A 219 -10.32 -1.81 -10.49
C TYR A 219 -11.50 -2.74 -10.78
#